data_AF-A0A2R5LA98-F1
#
_entry.id   AF-A0A2R5LA98-F1
#
_cell.length_a   1.000
_cell.length_b   1.000
_cell.length_c   1.000
_cell.angle_alpha   90.00
_cell.angle_beta   90.00
_cell.angle_gamma   90.00
#
_symmetry.space_group_name_H-M   'P 1'
#
loop_
_entity.id
_entity.type
_entity.pdbx_description
1 polymer ?
#
loop_
_entity_poly.entity_id
_entity_poly.type
_entity_poly.pdbx_seq_one_letter_code
_entity_poly.pdbx_strand_id
1 'polypeptide(L)'
;RFSRRNRFQLIQAFRRLSQNDLYRVFAGYKDIRRIQMVIDALEQCPTTPVRDIAKSIGLSKTLLYSILGDASLRLNLTEDA
;
A
#
# COMPACT_ATOMS: atom_id res chain seq x y z
N ARG A 1 -1.73 -0.42 -13.93
CA ARG A 1 -0.56 -1.29 -13.60
C ARG A 1 0.23 -0.55 -12.52
N PHE A 2 0.31 -1.03 -11.28
CA PHE A 2 0.93 -0.26 -10.19
C PHE A 2 2.42 -0.03 -10.47
N SER A 3 2.76 1.21 -10.86
CA SER A 3 4.07 1.58 -11.39
C SER A 3 5.11 1.71 -10.28
N ARG A 4 6.41 1.77 -10.62
CA ARG A 4 7.46 2.10 -9.64
C ARG A 4 7.22 3.45 -8.97
N ARG A 5 6.71 4.44 -9.71
CA ARG A 5 6.37 5.77 -9.20
C ARG A 5 5.25 5.69 -8.16
N ASN A 6 4.16 4.99 -8.46
CA ASN A 6 3.02 4.83 -7.56
C ASN A 6 3.44 4.11 -6.27
N ARG A 7 4.34 3.11 -6.36
CA ARG A 7 4.93 2.44 -5.18
C ARG A 7 5.67 3.42 -4.29
N PHE A 8 6.57 4.20 -4.88
CA PHE A 8 7.38 5.14 -4.12
C PHE A 8 6.52 6.21 -3.45
N GLN A 9 5.56 6.79 -4.18
CA GLN A 9 4.60 7.76 -3.63
C GLN A 9 3.77 7.16 -2.49
N LEU A 10 3.26 5.94 -2.66
CA LEU A 10 2.47 5.25 -1.63
C LEU A 10 3.29 5.01 -0.35
N ILE A 11 4.49 4.45 -0.49
CA ILE A 11 5.39 4.19 0.64
C ILE A 11 5.70 5.50 1.36
N GLN A 12 6.10 6.55 0.64
CA GLN A 12 6.43 7.83 1.25
C GLN A 12 5.24 8.47 1.95
N ALA A 13 4.07 8.48 1.32
CA ALA A 13 2.86 9.07 1.91
C ALA A 13 2.45 8.31 3.18
N PHE A 14 2.46 6.98 3.14
CA PHE A 14 2.13 6.16 4.29
C PHE A 14 3.12 6.36 5.45
N ARG A 15 4.43 6.35 5.18
CA ARG A 15 5.48 6.51 6.20
C ARG A 15 5.52 7.90 6.84
N ARG A 16 4.90 8.91 6.22
CA ARG A 16 4.78 10.27 6.77
C ARG A 16 3.62 10.43 7.75
N LEU A 17 2.67 9.49 7.77
CA LEU A 17 1.53 9.58 8.67
C LEU A 17 1.97 9.37 10.13
N SER A 18 1.47 10.22 11.02
CA SER A 18 1.53 9.93 12.45
C SER A 18 0.58 8.79 12.81
N GLN A 19 0.72 8.23 14.02
CA GLN A 19 -0.21 7.22 14.51
C GLN A 19 -1.66 7.72 14.53
N ASN A 20 -1.88 8.98 14.88
CA ASN A 20 -3.23 9.57 14.87
C ASN A 20 -3.78 9.71 13.45
N ASP A 21 -2.94 10.07 12.48
CA ASP A 21 -3.38 10.21 11.09
C ASP A 21 -3.67 8.84 10.47
N LEU A 22 -2.93 7.79 10.85
CA LEU A 22 -3.25 6.41 10.43
C LEU A 22 -4.68 6.01 10.81
N TYR A 23 -5.15 6.34 12.01
CA TYR A 23 -6.52 6.06 12.43
C TYR A 23 -7.58 6.97 11.79
N ARG A 24 -7.17 8.12 11.24
CA ARG A 24 -8.07 9.00 10.45
C ARG A 24 -8.23 8.52 9.01
N VAL A 25 -7.17 7.96 8.44
CA VAL A 25 -7.10 7.50 7.05
C VAL A 25 -7.58 6.05 6.92
N PHE A 26 -7.23 5.18 7.87
CA PHE A 26 -7.51 3.75 7.83
C PHE A 26 -8.53 3.31 8.87
N ALA A 27 -9.38 2.35 8.50
CA ALA A 27 -10.54 1.91 9.27
C ALA A 27 -10.12 0.96 10.40
N GLY A 28 -9.39 1.51 11.37
CA GLY A 28 -8.96 0.81 12.58
C GLY A 28 -7.76 -0.11 12.41
N TYR A 29 -7.40 -0.78 13.51
CA TYR A 29 -6.14 -1.52 13.64
C TYR A 29 -5.93 -2.62 12.59
N LYS A 30 -7.00 -3.38 12.27
CA LYS A 30 -6.91 -4.45 11.26
C LYS A 30 -6.61 -3.92 9.87
N ASP A 31 -7.16 -2.76 9.52
CA ASP A 31 -6.93 -2.10 8.23
C ASP A 31 -5.49 -1.57 8.17
N ILE A 32 -5.06 -0.84 9.21
CA ILE A 32 -3.69 -0.32 9.37
C ILE A 32 -2.66 -1.45 9.26
N ARG A 33 -2.86 -2.56 9.97
CA ARG A 33 -1.93 -3.70 9.95
C ARG A 33 -1.83 -4.32 8.55
N ARG A 34 -2.94 -4.36 7.81
CA ARG A 34 -2.98 -4.94 6.47
C ARG A 34 -2.24 -4.05 5.46
N ILE A 35 -2.45 -2.73 5.48
CA ILE A 35 -1.68 -1.83 4.63
C ILE A 35 -0.19 -1.81 5.03
N GLN A 36 0.12 -1.83 6.33
CA GLN A 36 1.50 -1.90 6.82
C GLN A 36 2.26 -3.10 6.23
N MET A 37 1.66 -4.30 6.28
CA MET A 37 2.25 -5.51 5.70
C MET A 37 2.52 -5.37 4.20
N VAL A 38 1.62 -4.70 3.47
CA VAL A 38 1.80 -4.41 2.04
C VAL A 38 2.94 -3.42 1.80
N ILE A 39 3.03 -2.35 2.61
CA ILE A 39 4.10 -1.36 2.52
C ILE A 39 5.47 -2.00 2.80
N ASP A 40 5.57 -2.79 3.87
CA ASP A 40 6.81 -3.50 4.23
C ASP A 40 7.28 -4.40 3.08
N ALA A 41 6.35 -5.13 2.46
CA ALA A 41 6.68 -6.01 1.35
C ALA A 41 7.08 -5.25 0.07
N LEU A 42 6.49 -4.07 -0.18
CA LEU A 42 6.90 -3.22 -1.30
C LEU A 42 8.30 -2.61 -1.07
N GLU A 43 8.65 -2.27 0.17
CA GLU A 43 9.97 -1.76 0.54
C GLU A 43 11.05 -2.84 0.45
N GLN A 44 10.77 -4.05 0.94
CA GLN A 44 11.71 -5.18 0.88
C GLN A 44 11.98 -5.66 -0.56
N CYS A 45 10.99 -5.49 -1.44
CA CYS A 45 11.00 -6.05 -2.80
C CYS A 45 10.65 -4.99 -3.87
N PRO A 46 11.48 -3.94 -4.02
CA PRO A 46 11.14 -2.76 -4.83
C PRO A 46 11.00 -3.06 -6.33
N THR A 47 11.74 -4.06 -6.83
CA THR A 47 11.73 -4.48 -8.23
C THR A 47 10.78 -5.65 -8.50
N THR A 48 10.35 -6.36 -7.46
CA THR A 48 9.48 -7.54 -7.57
C THR A 48 8.10 -7.12 -8.09
N PRO A 49 7.51 -7.82 -9.07
CA PRO A 49 6.15 -7.53 -9.53
C PRO A 49 5.13 -7.66 -8.40
N VAL A 50 4.09 -6.80 -8.41
CA VAL A 50 3.02 -6.80 -7.38
C VAL A 50 2.39 -8.19 -7.22
N ARG A 51 2.22 -8.93 -8.32
CA ARG A 51 1.68 -10.29 -8.30
C ARG A 51 2.51 -11.27 -7.46
N ASP A 52 3.83 -11.09 -7.44
CA ASP A 52 4.76 -12.00 -6.77
C ASP A 52 4.92 -11.58 -5.31
N ILE A 53 4.81 -10.28 -5.02
CA ILE A 53 4.62 -9.77 -3.66
C ILE A 53 3.36 -10.35 -3.02
N ALA A 54 2.22 -10.37 -3.73
CA ALA A 54 0.98 -10.95 -3.19
C ALA A 54 1.20 -12.37 -2.66
N LYS A 55 1.93 -13.19 -3.42
CA LYS A 55 2.28 -14.56 -3.01
C LYS A 55 3.17 -14.58 -1.77
N SER A 56 4.18 -13.71 -1.68
CA SER A 56 5.11 -13.70 -0.55
C SER A 56 4.46 -13.31 0.78
N ILE A 57 3.41 -12.46 0.74
CA ILE A 57 2.65 -12.04 1.93
C ILE A 57 1.33 -12.81 2.11
N GLY A 58 1.12 -13.90 1.37
CA GLY A 58 -0.07 -14.76 1.52
C GLY A 58 -1.40 -14.09 1.13
N LEU A 59 -1.38 -13.10 0.25
CA LEU A 59 -2.56 -12.44 -0.27
C LEU A 59 -2.89 -12.90 -1.70
N SER A 60 -4.18 -12.86 -2.04
CA SER A 60 -4.58 -12.95 -3.44
C SER A 60 -4.13 -11.69 -4.18
N LYS A 61 -3.82 -11.84 -5.47
CA LYS A 61 -3.47 -10.69 -6.34
C LYS A 61 -4.57 -9.62 -6.29
N THR A 62 -5.84 -10.03 -6.37
CA THR A 62 -6.99 -9.12 -6.35
C THR A 62 -7.07 -8.33 -5.05
N LEU A 63 -6.89 -9.00 -3.91
CA LEU A 63 -6.90 -8.34 -2.61
C LEU A 63 -5.74 -7.34 -2.49
N LEU A 64 -4.54 -7.70 -2.95
CA LEU A 64 -3.40 -6.77 -2.94
C LEU A 64 -3.69 -5.51 -3.78
N TYR A 65 -4.22 -5.65 -5.00
CA TYR A 65 -4.58 -4.49 -5.82
C TYR A 65 -5.70 -3.65 -5.19
N SER A 66 -6.66 -4.28 -4.52
CA SER A 66 -7.71 -3.57 -3.78
C SER A 66 -7.12 -2.74 -2.64
N ILE A 67 -6.20 -3.31 -1.85
CA ILE A 67 -5.52 -2.60 -0.76
C ILE A 67 -4.71 -1.42 -1.30
N LEU A 68 -3.95 -1.64 -2.38
CA LEU A 68 -3.15 -0.58 -2.99
C LEU A 68 -4.02 0.55 -3.55
N GLY A 69 -5.11 0.22 -4.23
CA GLY A 69 -6.04 1.21 -4.77
C GLY A 69 -6.74 2.01 -3.68
N ASP A 70 -7.26 1.32 -2.65
CA ASP A 70 -7.90 1.95 -1.51
C ASP A 70 -6.94 2.86 -0.74
N ALA A 71 -5.71 2.41 -0.48
CA ALA A 71 -4.70 3.24 0.18
C ALA A 71 -4.29 4.45 -0.69
N SER A 72 -4.13 4.27 -2.00
CA SER A 72 -3.85 5.39 -2.91
C SER A 72 -4.97 6.43 -2.90
N LEU A 73 -6.24 6.00 -2.92
CA LEU A 73 -7.39 6.91 -2.82
C LEU A 73 -7.41 7.66 -1.49
N ARG A 74 -7.25 6.94 -0.37
CA ARG A 74 -7.27 7.53 0.98
C ARG A 74 -6.11 8.51 1.23
N LEU A 75 -4.98 8.29 0.57
CA LEU A 75 -3.80 9.16 0.64
C LEU A 75 -3.81 10.25 -0.44
N ASN A 76 -4.90 10.40 -1.21
CA ASN A 76 -5.02 11.36 -2.31
C ASN A 76 -3.86 11.27 -3.31
N LEU A 77 -3.38 10.05 -3.58
CA LEU A 77 -2.36 9.80 -4.58
C LEU A 77 -3.08 9.64 -5.93
N THR A 78 -3.16 10.74 -6.67
CA THR A 78 -3.65 10.71 -8.05
C THR A 78 -2.73 9.83 -8.89
N GLU A 79 -3.30 8.86 -9.61
CA GLU A 79 -2.66 8.35 -10.81
C GLU A 79 -2.67 9.53 -11.79
N ASP A 80 -1.57 10.29 -11.87
CA ASP A 80 -1.38 11.26 -12.96
C ASP A 80 -1.62 10.49 -14.26
N ALA A 81 -2.67 10.91 -14.99
CA ALA A 81 -3.15 10.33 -16.24
C ALA A 81 -2.06 10.26 -17.32
#